data_AF-A0A7W8QHG8-F1
#
_entry.id   AF-A0A7W8QHG8-F1
#
_cell.length_a   1.000
_cell.length_b   1.000
_cell.length_c   1.000
_cell.angle_alpha   90.00
_cell.angle_beta   90.00
_cell.angle_gamma   90.00
#
_symmetry.space_group_name_H-M   'P 1'
#
loop_
_entity.id
_entity.type
_entity.pdbx_description
1 polymer ?
#
loop_
_entity_poly.entity_id
_entity_poly.type
_entity_poly.pdbx_seq_one_letter_code
_entity_poly.pdbx_strand_id
1 'polypeptide(L)' 'MRYEERVVRVVAEARGQRVIIESLDDDGCTFRSTVKWKNLAPLLAQLF' A
#
# COMPACT_ATOMS: atom_id res chain seq x y z
N MET A 1 11.12 -0.77 -7.88
CA MET A 1 10.29 0.33 -7.34
C MET A 1 10.45 0.35 -5.83
N ARG A 2 10.88 1.47 -5.28
CA ARG A 2 11.07 1.65 -3.83
C ARG A 2 9.95 2.61 -3.39
N TYR A 3 8.97 2.06 -2.68
CA TYR A 3 7.88 2.83 -2.09
C TYR A 3 8.36 3.31 -0.73
N GLU A 4 9.19 4.36 -0.67
CA GLU A 4 9.82 4.75 0.61
C GLU A 4 8.82 5.40 1.55
N GLU A 5 7.99 6.34 1.06
CA GLU A 5 6.93 6.98 1.85
C GLU A 5 5.72 7.25 0.96
N ARG A 6 4.78 6.30 0.88
CA ARG A 6 3.46 6.51 0.27
C ARG A 6 2.39 5.90 1.15
N VAL A 7 1.31 6.64 1.35
CA VAL A 7 0.09 6.09 1.95
C VAL A 7 -0.58 5.19 0.92
N VAL A 8 -0.90 3.98 1.35
CA VAL A 8 -1.52 2.97 0.51
C VAL A 8 -2.70 2.36 1.25
N ARG A 9 -3.68 1.89 0.49
CA ARG A 9 -4.82 1.17 1.02
C ARG A 9 -4.65 -0.32 0.76
N VAL A 10 -4.77 -1.14 1.79
CA VAL A 10 -4.90 -2.60 1.60
C VAL A 10 -6.30 -2.90 1.06
N VAL A 11 -6.38 -3.58 -0.09
CA VAL A 11 -7.66 -3.87 -0.77
C VAL A 11 -8.01 -5.36 -0.78
N ALA A 12 -7.03 -6.25 -0.64
CA ALA A 12 -7.26 -7.69 -0.55
C ALA A 12 -6.07 -8.43 0.06
N GLU A 13 -6.33 -9.59 0.63
CA GLU A 13 -5.29 -10.56 0.97
C GLU A 13 -4.83 -11.36 -0.24
N ALA A 14 -3.56 -11.76 -0.23
CA ALA A 14 -2.95 -12.62 -1.25
C ALA A 14 -2.18 -13.76 -0.60
N ARG A 15 -1.85 -14.79 -1.38
CA ARG A 15 -1.13 -15.97 -0.87
C ARG A 15 0.26 -15.61 -0.33
N GLY A 16 0.69 -16.34 0.69
CA GLY A 16 2.06 -16.30 1.20
C GLY A 16 2.38 -15.06 2.05
N GLN A 17 1.45 -14.63 2.91
CA GLN A 17 1.61 -13.44 3.78
C GLN A 17 1.81 -12.16 2.95
N ARG A 18 1.03 -12.04 1.88
CA ARG A 18 1.05 -10.90 0.97
C ARG A 18 -0.31 -10.23 0.94
N VAL A 19 -0.32 -8.98 0.52
CA VAL A 19 -1.53 -8.19 0.30
C VAL A 19 -1.46 -7.45 -1.00
N ILE A 20 -2.63 -7.23 -1.58
CA ILE A 20 -2.81 -6.28 -2.68
C ILE A 20 -3.04 -4.92 -2.04
N ILE A 21 -2.17 -3.98 -2.37
CA ILE A 21 -2.32 -2.57 -2.02
C ILE A 21 -2.76 -1.78 -3.24
N GLU A 22 -3.46 -0.69 -2.98
CA GLU A 22 -3.79 0.36 -3.93
C GLU A 22 -3.10 1.66 -3.48
N SER A 23 -2.41 2.31 -4.41
CA SER A 23 -1.69 3.56 -4.20
C SER A 23 -2.03 4.55 -5.30
N LEU A 24 -1.88 5.84 -5.02
CA LEU A 24 -1.92 6.88 -6.05
C LEU A 24 -0.48 7.25 -6.45
N ASP A 25 -0.31 7.58 -7.73
CA ASP A 25 0.88 8.30 -8.19
C ASP A 25 0.68 9.83 -8.13
N ASP A 26 1.70 10.61 -8.49
CA ASP A 26 1.68 12.07 -8.43
C ASP A 26 0.58 12.67 -9.33
N ASP A 27 0.28 11.98 -10.43
CA ASP A 27 -0.81 12.31 -11.36
C ASP A 27 -2.21 11.88 -10.84
N GLY A 28 -2.30 11.30 -9.64
CA GLY A 28 -3.57 10.80 -9.08
C GLY A 28 -4.06 9.49 -9.70
N CYS A 29 -3.24 8.84 -10.54
CA CYS A 29 -3.55 7.55 -11.13
C CYS A 29 -3.44 6.42 -10.09
N THR A 30 -4.42 5.51 -10.07
CA THR A 30 -4.42 4.35 -9.15
C THR A 30 -3.56 3.21 -9.67
N PHE A 31 -2.71 2.66 -8.80
CA PHE A 31 -1.89 1.49 -9.08
C PHE A 31 -2.12 0.40 -8.04
N ARG A 32 -2.17 -0.86 -8.49
CA ARG A 32 -2.26 -2.02 -7.62
C ARG A 32 -0.98 -2.81 -7.62
N SER A 33 -0.57 -3.28 -6.46
CA SER A 33 0.67 -4.04 -6.29
C SER A 33 0.55 -5.06 -5.18
N THR A 34 1.24 -6.19 -5.33
CA THR A 34 1.25 -7.25 -4.31
C THR A 34 2.52 -7.14 -3.47
N VAL A 35 2.39 -6.75 -2.20
CA VAL A 35 3.52 -6.57 -1.25
C VAL A 35 3.43 -7.59 -0.10
N LYS A 36 4.52 -7.74 0.67
CA LYS A 36 4.51 -8.56 1.90
C LYS A 36 3.89 -7.76 3.03
N TRP A 37 3.10 -8.40 3.89
CA TRP A 37 2.51 -7.77 5.09
C TRP A 37 3.55 -7.04 5.94
N LYS A 38 4.70 -7.67 6.19
CA LYS A 38 5.81 -7.11 6.99
C LYS A 38 6.45 -5.83 6.44
N ASN A 39 6.14 -5.46 5.20
CA ASN A 39 6.63 -4.23 4.58
C ASN A 39 5.64 -3.06 4.75
N LEU A 40 4.51 -3.29 5.42
CA LEU A 40 3.52 -2.26 5.72
C LEU A 40 3.59 -1.91 7.21
N ALA A 41 3.43 -0.63 7.51
CA ALA A 41 3.18 -0.13 8.86
C ALA A 41 1.77 0.48 8.90
N PRO A 42 1.02 0.33 10.01
CA PRO A 42 -0.25 1.01 10.17
C PRO A 42 -0.02 2.52 10.12
N LEU A 43 -0.84 3.21 9.32
CA LEU A 43 -0.87 4.66 9.29
C LEU A 43 -1.57 5.15 10.57
N LEU A 44 -0.79 5.51 11.58
CA LEU A 44 -1.32 6.01 12.84
C LEU A 44 -1.73 7.47 12.70
N ALA A 45 -2.99 7.77 13.04
CA ALA A 45 -3.54 9.11 13.24
C ALA A 45 -3.14 10.18 12.20
N GLN A 46 -3.27 9.88 10.90
CA GLN A 46 -3.29 10.95 9.91
C GLN A 46 -4.66 11.66 10.02
N LEU A 47 -4.66 12.80 10.71
CA LEU A 47 -5.74 13.77 10.63
C LEU A 47 -5.77 14.27 9.18
N PHE A 48 -6.95 14.18 8.58
CA PHE A 48 -7.26 14.48 7.18
C PHE A 48 -6.47 15.64 6.58
#